data_AF-A0A9D9HH37-F1
#
_entry.id   AF-A0A9D9HH37-F1
#
_cell.length_a   1.000
_cell.length_b   1.000
_cell.length_c   1.000
_cell.angle_alpha   90.00
_cell.angle_beta   90.00
_cell.angle_gamma   90.00
#
_symmetry.space_group_name_H-M   'P 1'
#
loop_
_entity.id
_entity.type
_entity.pdbx_description
1 polymer ?
#
loop_
_entity_poly.entity_id
_entity_poly.type
_entity_poly.pdbx_seq_one_letter_code
_entity_poly.pdbx_strand_id
1 'polypeptide(L)'
;MIFLECIGSRASLSAGQGIFIYRGFLFCTLAMNEEQYRILSADLKRAATRIPLHWGRIQNNGYDNELKIHCNIFDIMSLDELEKNISDFDAGRQTYYRRRWFLLRCAGCDEYLFCKNPNVIHNPDPFDKKWDIMINGHIRLDIKGTVIPKAFRNEYRKVIDNPEEIIRFYYENQSQGIRYDMQDRLFIVHHSAADEGRELLLRCAWEKK
;
A
#
# COMPACT_ATOMS: atom_id res chain seq x y z
N MET A 1 -15.42 -4.07 26.24
CA MET A 1 -15.42 -2.61 26.07
C MET A 1 -14.04 -2.24 25.56
N ILE A 2 -13.89 -2.10 24.25
CA ILE A 2 -12.66 -1.63 23.60
C ILE A 2 -13.11 -0.44 22.76
N PHE A 3 -12.66 0.74 23.16
CA PHE A 3 -12.92 1.99 22.46
C PHE A 3 -12.09 2.00 21.17
N LEU A 4 -12.75 1.75 20.05
CA LEU A 4 -12.37 2.30 18.75
C LEU A 4 -13.45 3.34 18.44
N GLU A 5 -13.21 4.58 18.87
CA GLU A 5 -14.05 5.71 18.50
C GLU A 5 -13.83 6.05 17.02
N CYS A 6 -14.70 5.52 16.18
CA CYS A 6 -15.17 6.13 14.93
C CYS A 6 -16.55 5.54 14.59
N ILE A 7 -17.57 6.13 15.22
CA ILE A 7 -18.88 6.54 14.69
C ILE A 7 -19.47 5.68 13.54
N GLY A 8 -20.44 4.84 13.91
CA GLY A 8 -21.80 4.91 13.36
C GLY A 8 -22.05 4.40 11.93
N SER A 9 -22.41 3.12 11.79
CA SER A 9 -23.75 2.68 11.34
C SER A 9 -23.77 1.17 11.04
N ARG A 10 -24.89 0.52 11.38
CA ARG A 10 -25.16 -0.91 11.13
C ARG A 10 -25.46 -1.14 9.65
N ALA A 11 -24.85 -2.16 9.06
CA ALA A 11 -25.36 -2.81 7.87
C ALA A 11 -25.13 -4.32 7.95
N SER A 12 -26.17 -5.08 7.61
CA SER A 12 -26.19 -6.54 7.50
C SER A 12 -26.52 -6.91 6.06
N LEU A 13 -25.76 -7.79 5.41
CA LEU A 13 -26.15 -8.40 4.14
C LEU A 13 -25.49 -9.77 3.93
N SER A 14 -26.24 -10.65 3.30
CA SER A 14 -26.02 -12.10 3.20
C SER A 14 -25.68 -12.56 1.77
N ALA A 15 -24.96 -13.69 1.74
CA ALA A 15 -25.00 -14.77 0.77
C ALA A 15 -24.40 -14.59 -0.64
N GLY A 16 -23.84 -15.71 -1.15
CA GLY A 16 -23.86 -16.03 -2.58
C GLY A 16 -22.55 -16.60 -3.12
N GLN A 17 -22.53 -17.91 -3.37
CA GLN A 17 -21.42 -18.70 -3.93
C GLN A 17 -21.20 -18.47 -5.44
N GLY A 18 -19.97 -18.74 -5.90
CA GLY A 18 -19.67 -18.95 -7.33
C GLY A 18 -18.16 -19.14 -7.58
N ILE A 19 -17.73 -20.38 -7.77
CA ILE A 19 -16.34 -20.76 -8.10
C ILE A 19 -16.08 -20.49 -9.59
N PHE A 20 -15.00 -19.76 -9.88
CA PHE A 20 -14.38 -19.73 -11.21
C PHE A 20 -12.91 -20.16 -11.09
N ILE A 21 -12.55 -21.26 -11.78
CA ILE A 21 -11.17 -21.74 -11.91
C ILE A 21 -10.55 -21.06 -13.13
N TYR A 22 -9.52 -20.24 -12.94
CA TYR A 22 -8.57 -19.86 -13.98
C TYR A 22 -7.15 -20.24 -13.56
N ARG A 23 -6.48 -21.04 -14.39
CA ARG A 23 -5.08 -21.47 -14.21
C ARG A 23 -4.14 -20.36 -14.71
N GLY A 24 -3.29 -19.84 -13.83
CA GLY A 24 -2.27 -18.84 -14.18
C GLY A 24 -1.45 -18.31 -13.01
N PHE A 25 -0.62 -19.18 -12.43
CA PHE A 25 0.64 -18.95 -11.70
C PHE A 25 0.77 -17.83 -10.63
N LEU A 26 0.70 -18.31 -9.38
CA LEU A 26 1.51 -17.97 -8.19
C LEU A 26 1.73 -16.48 -7.85
N PHE A 27 0.70 -15.80 -7.32
CA PHE A 27 0.95 -14.87 -6.22
C PHE A 27 1.12 -15.69 -4.94
N CYS A 28 2.36 -16.05 -4.60
CA CYS A 28 2.66 -16.64 -3.31
C CYS A 28 2.73 -15.53 -2.26
N THR A 29 1.61 -14.93 -1.89
CA THR A 29 1.50 -14.29 -0.57
C THR A 29 1.17 -15.37 0.43
N LEU A 30 2.11 -16.32 0.64
CA LEU A 30 2.20 -16.93 1.95
C LEU A 30 2.34 -15.75 2.92
N ALA A 31 1.42 -15.64 3.87
CA ALA A 31 1.41 -14.56 4.85
C ALA A 31 2.84 -14.33 5.34
N MET A 32 3.35 -13.11 5.09
CA MET A 32 4.72 -12.75 5.43
C MET A 32 4.98 -13.13 6.90
N ASN A 33 6.07 -13.82 7.18
CA ASN A 33 6.43 -14.14 8.56
C ASN A 33 7.29 -13.02 9.18
N GLU A 34 7.58 -13.15 10.46
CA GLU A 34 8.32 -12.13 11.21
C GLU A 34 9.75 -11.91 10.71
N GLU A 35 10.45 -12.97 10.31
CA GLU A 35 11.81 -12.85 9.79
C GLU A 35 11.81 -12.18 8.40
N GLN A 36 10.86 -12.56 7.54
CA GLN A 36 10.67 -11.91 6.24
C GLN A 36 10.33 -10.43 6.41
N TYR A 37 9.44 -10.08 7.33
CA TYR A 37 9.13 -8.69 7.66
C TYR A 37 10.36 -7.92 8.13
N ARG A 38 11.16 -8.51 9.03
CA ARG A 38 12.36 -7.88 9.59
C ARG A 38 13.39 -7.57 8.50
N ILE A 39 13.65 -8.53 7.61
CA ILE A 39 14.57 -8.37 6.47
C ILE A 39 14.04 -7.30 5.51
N LEU A 40 12.78 -7.40 5.10
CA LEU A 40 12.17 -6.48 4.15
C LEU A 40 12.10 -5.05 4.71
N SER A 41 11.79 -4.89 6.00
CA SER A 41 11.80 -3.61 6.71
C SER A 41 13.18 -2.94 6.65
N ALA A 42 14.26 -3.71 6.82
CA ALA A 42 15.62 -3.18 6.69
C ALA A 42 15.91 -2.73 5.25
N ASP A 43 15.51 -3.52 4.25
CA ASP A 43 15.66 -3.18 2.84
C ASP A 43 14.88 -1.93 2.44
N LEU A 44 13.65 -1.78 2.92
CA LEU A 44 12.84 -0.59 2.68
C LEU A 44 13.47 0.67 3.28
N LYS A 45 14.07 0.58 4.48
CA LYS A 45 14.82 1.69 5.08
C LYS A 45 16.04 2.06 4.23
N ARG A 46 16.78 1.07 3.69
CA ARG A 46 17.87 1.32 2.74
C ARG A 46 17.36 1.98 1.45
N ALA A 47 16.27 1.46 0.88
CA ALA A 47 15.68 1.94 -0.37
C ALA A 47 15.18 3.39 -0.25
N ALA A 48 14.56 3.76 0.89
CA ALA A 48 14.06 5.11 1.13
C ALA A 48 15.16 6.19 1.00
N THR A 49 16.43 5.86 1.30
CA THR A 49 17.57 6.79 1.14
C THR A 49 18.01 6.98 -0.31
N ARG A 50 17.60 6.09 -1.22
CA ARG A 50 18.02 6.07 -2.63
C ARG A 50 16.96 6.61 -3.59
N ILE A 51 15.71 6.76 -3.12
CA ILE A 51 14.60 7.22 -3.95
C ILE A 51 14.52 8.75 -3.85
N PRO A 52 14.60 9.49 -4.97
CA PRO A 52 14.49 10.94 -4.94
C PRO A 52 13.10 11.38 -4.50
N LEU A 53 13.05 12.49 -3.75
CA LEU A 53 11.80 13.09 -3.27
C LEU A 53 10.86 13.44 -4.43
N HIS A 54 11.43 14.08 -5.46
CA HIS A 54 10.75 14.38 -6.72
C HIS A 54 11.21 13.38 -7.78
N TRP A 55 10.29 12.53 -8.22
CA TRP A 55 10.54 11.46 -9.19
C TRP A 55 9.87 11.75 -10.55
N GLY A 56 9.34 12.96 -10.71
CA GLY A 56 9.03 13.63 -11.98
C GLY A 56 7.93 13.05 -12.86
N ARG A 57 7.46 11.81 -12.61
CA ARG A 57 6.51 11.12 -13.51
C ARG A 57 5.33 10.57 -12.75
N ILE A 58 4.13 10.68 -13.31
CA ILE A 58 2.91 10.05 -12.78
C ILE A 58 2.90 8.58 -13.23
N GLN A 59 2.50 7.67 -12.35
CA GLN A 59 2.32 6.25 -12.68
C GLN A 59 1.42 6.11 -13.93
N ASN A 60 1.81 5.29 -14.89
CA ASN A 60 0.99 5.00 -16.07
C ASN A 60 1.06 3.52 -16.46
N ASN A 61 0.03 3.06 -17.16
CA ASN A 61 -0.14 1.66 -17.54
C ASN A 61 0.96 1.16 -18.50
N GLY A 62 1.64 2.05 -19.23
CA GLY A 62 2.73 1.69 -20.14
C GLY A 62 3.94 1.16 -19.39
N TYR A 63 4.43 1.91 -18.40
CA TYR A 63 5.56 1.47 -17.57
C TYR A 63 5.20 0.28 -16.65
N ASP A 64 3.95 0.20 -16.18
CA ASP A 64 3.49 -0.96 -15.42
C ASP A 64 3.43 -2.24 -16.27
N ASN A 65 3.26 -2.12 -17.58
CA ASN A 65 3.41 -3.25 -18.51
C ASN A 65 4.89 -3.55 -18.80
N GLU A 66 5.75 -2.54 -18.95
CA GLU A 66 7.21 -2.74 -19.05
C GLU A 66 7.77 -3.44 -17.79
N LEU A 67 7.23 -3.14 -16.60
CA LEU A 67 7.55 -3.82 -15.34
C LEU A 67 7.31 -5.33 -15.47
N LYS A 68 6.14 -5.74 -15.96
CA LYS A 68 5.79 -7.16 -16.09
C LYS A 68 6.68 -7.92 -17.08
N ILE A 69 7.16 -7.24 -18.12
CA ILE A 69 7.93 -7.87 -19.21
C ILE A 69 9.42 -7.94 -18.87
N HIS A 70 9.98 -6.86 -18.31
CA HIS A 70 11.44 -6.71 -18.19
C HIS A 70 12.00 -6.91 -16.79
N CYS A 71 11.20 -6.66 -15.73
CA CYS A 71 11.63 -6.81 -14.35
C CYS A 71 10.39 -6.94 -13.47
N ASN A 72 9.95 -8.19 -13.27
CA ASN A 72 8.72 -8.51 -12.56
C ASN A 72 8.85 -8.15 -11.07
N ILE A 73 8.64 -6.88 -10.72
CA ILE A 73 8.81 -6.36 -9.36
C ILE A 73 7.95 -7.08 -8.31
N PHE A 74 6.90 -7.78 -8.73
CA PHE A 74 6.03 -8.56 -7.87
C PHE A 74 6.76 -9.77 -7.26
N ASP A 75 7.77 -10.31 -7.95
CA ASP A 75 8.55 -11.48 -7.49
C ASP A 75 9.83 -11.09 -6.75
N ILE A 76 10.29 -9.84 -6.87
CA ILE A 76 11.56 -9.38 -6.31
C ILE A 76 11.41 -9.10 -4.81
N MET A 77 12.01 -9.92 -3.95
CA MET A 77 11.78 -9.87 -2.50
C MET A 77 12.88 -9.11 -1.72
N SER A 78 13.95 -8.67 -2.39
CA SER A 78 15.04 -7.91 -1.76
C SER A 78 15.46 -6.69 -2.58
N LEU A 79 16.03 -5.69 -1.91
CA LEU A 79 16.56 -4.50 -2.57
C LEU A 79 17.75 -4.86 -3.49
N ASP A 80 18.63 -5.76 -3.06
CA ASP A 80 19.83 -6.08 -3.82
C ASP A 80 19.48 -6.84 -5.13
N GLU A 81 18.45 -7.68 -5.10
CA GLU A 81 17.88 -8.30 -6.29
C GLU A 81 17.26 -7.24 -7.22
N LEU A 82 16.51 -6.27 -6.68
CA LEU A 82 15.96 -5.17 -7.48
C LEU A 82 17.06 -4.41 -8.23
N GLU A 83 18.10 -3.98 -7.51
CA GLU A 83 19.21 -3.21 -8.08
C GLU A 83 19.93 -3.96 -9.18
N LYS A 84 20.12 -5.29 -9.01
CA LYS A 84 20.68 -6.14 -10.06
C LYS A 84 19.80 -6.13 -11.32
N ASN A 85 18.49 -6.29 -11.17
CA ASN A 85 17.55 -6.38 -12.29
C ASN A 85 17.35 -5.07 -13.05
N ILE A 86 17.59 -3.91 -12.42
CA ILE A 86 17.41 -2.59 -13.06
C ILE A 86 18.73 -1.93 -13.46
N SER A 87 19.86 -2.60 -13.23
CA SER A 87 21.21 -2.01 -13.39
C SER A 87 21.48 -1.45 -14.79
N ASP A 88 20.97 -2.12 -15.83
CA ASP A 88 21.15 -1.72 -17.23
C ASP A 88 20.12 -0.68 -17.71
N PHE A 89 19.16 -0.28 -16.88
CA PHE A 89 18.14 0.71 -17.26
C PHE A 89 18.65 2.14 -17.09
N ASP A 90 18.06 3.08 -17.83
CA ASP A 90 18.34 4.50 -17.63
C ASP A 90 17.90 4.98 -16.24
N ALA A 91 18.49 6.09 -15.78
CA ALA A 91 18.25 6.64 -14.44
C ALA A 91 16.75 6.94 -14.14
N GLY A 92 15.98 7.31 -15.16
CA GLY A 92 14.54 7.56 -15.04
C GLY A 92 13.77 6.28 -14.74
N ARG A 93 14.04 5.22 -15.50
CA ARG A 93 13.47 3.89 -15.25
C ARG A 93 13.93 3.33 -13.91
N GLN A 94 15.22 3.37 -13.57
CA GLN A 94 15.69 2.89 -12.27
C GLN A 94 14.94 3.57 -11.11
N THR A 95 14.77 4.89 -11.18
CA THR A 95 14.02 5.67 -10.18
C THR A 95 12.57 5.21 -10.07
N TYR A 96 11.91 5.01 -11.21
CA TYR A 96 10.53 4.53 -11.25
C TYR A 96 10.39 3.14 -10.61
N TYR A 97 11.27 2.20 -10.97
CA TYR A 97 11.21 0.81 -10.51
C TYR A 97 11.52 0.71 -9.02
N ARG A 98 12.54 1.43 -8.52
CA ARG A 98 12.81 1.57 -7.07
C ARG A 98 11.58 2.02 -6.31
N ARG A 99 10.89 3.05 -6.81
CA ARG A 99 9.70 3.59 -6.13
C ARG A 99 8.50 2.66 -6.18
N ARG A 100 8.24 2.01 -7.33
CA ARG A 100 7.13 1.06 -7.46
C ARG A 100 7.33 -0.17 -6.58
N TRP A 101 8.54 -0.73 -6.59
CA TRP A 101 8.91 -1.82 -5.69
C TRP A 101 8.77 -1.40 -4.22
N PHE A 102 9.30 -0.23 -3.84
CA PHE A 102 9.20 0.30 -2.48
C PHE A 102 7.74 0.41 -2.00
N LEU A 103 6.86 1.01 -2.81
CA LEU A 103 5.45 1.17 -2.45
C LEU A 103 4.72 -0.17 -2.34
N LEU A 104 5.00 -1.11 -3.25
CA LEU A 104 4.44 -2.46 -3.22
C LEU A 104 4.86 -3.21 -1.95
N ARG A 105 6.14 -3.14 -1.59
CA ARG A 105 6.68 -3.83 -0.42
C ARG A 105 6.25 -3.17 0.89
N CYS A 106 6.12 -1.85 0.95
CA CYS A 106 5.48 -1.16 2.07
C CYS A 106 4.04 -1.64 2.30
N ALA A 107 3.23 -1.79 1.25
CA ALA A 107 1.85 -2.27 1.38
C ALA A 107 1.79 -3.68 2.01
N GLY A 108 2.63 -4.61 1.54
CA GLY A 108 2.72 -5.94 2.16
C GLY A 108 3.18 -5.92 3.62
N CYS A 109 4.06 -4.98 4.01
CA CYS A 109 4.41 -4.76 5.41
C CYS A 109 3.25 -4.19 6.23
N ASP A 110 2.46 -3.27 5.69
CA ASP A 110 1.28 -2.74 6.34
C ASP A 110 0.25 -3.85 6.59
N GLU A 111 -0.07 -4.66 5.58
CA GLU A 111 -0.94 -5.83 5.68
C GLU A 111 -0.49 -6.82 6.76
N TYR A 112 0.81 -7.14 6.78
CA TYR A 112 1.41 -8.00 7.81
C TYR A 112 1.21 -7.45 9.22
N LEU A 113 1.47 -6.15 9.41
CA LEU A 113 1.32 -5.51 10.72
C LEU A 113 -0.14 -5.48 11.17
N PHE A 114 -1.09 -5.27 10.26
CA PHE A 114 -2.51 -5.39 10.59
C PHE A 114 -2.87 -6.81 11.03
N CYS A 115 -2.37 -7.83 10.33
CA CYS A 115 -2.62 -9.23 10.64
C CYS A 115 -1.92 -9.74 11.92
N LYS A 116 -1.07 -8.94 12.57
CA LYS A 116 -0.64 -9.22 13.95
C LYS A 116 -1.80 -9.13 14.96
N ASN A 117 -2.88 -8.44 14.61
CA ASN A 117 -4.08 -8.38 15.44
C ASN A 117 -4.91 -9.66 15.26
N PRO A 118 -5.34 -10.34 16.35
CA PRO A 118 -6.01 -11.64 16.25
C PRO A 118 -7.38 -11.60 15.56
N ASN A 119 -8.00 -10.42 15.48
CA ASN A 119 -9.30 -10.22 14.84
C ASN A 119 -9.18 -9.77 13.37
N VAL A 120 -7.96 -9.75 12.82
CA VAL A 120 -7.70 -9.35 11.44
C VAL A 120 -7.13 -10.53 10.68
N ILE A 121 -7.73 -10.82 9.53
CA ILE A 121 -7.21 -11.85 8.63
C ILE A 121 -6.82 -11.22 7.29
N HIS A 122 -5.78 -11.76 6.68
CA HIS A 122 -5.38 -11.44 5.31
C HIS A 122 -6.32 -12.10 4.31
N ASN A 123 -6.47 -11.51 3.13
CA ASN A 123 -7.19 -12.10 2.02
C ASN A 123 -6.52 -13.40 1.53
N PRO A 124 -7.13 -14.58 1.67
CA PRO A 124 -6.52 -15.82 1.22
C PRO A 124 -6.44 -15.92 -0.31
N ASP A 125 -7.23 -15.13 -1.05
CA ASP A 125 -7.19 -15.06 -2.50
C ASP A 125 -6.35 -13.86 -2.96
N PRO A 126 -5.11 -14.07 -3.40
CA PRO A 126 -4.24 -12.99 -3.86
C PRO A 126 -4.69 -12.38 -5.19
N PHE A 127 -5.67 -12.98 -5.88
CA PHE A 127 -6.23 -12.45 -7.12
C PHE A 127 -7.44 -11.55 -6.87
N ASP A 128 -8.04 -11.60 -5.68
CA ASP A 128 -9.16 -10.75 -5.31
C ASP A 128 -8.67 -9.35 -4.95
N LYS A 129 -8.80 -8.43 -5.91
CA LYS A 129 -8.38 -7.03 -5.78
C LYS A 129 -9.37 -6.17 -5.00
N LYS A 130 -10.37 -6.75 -4.33
CA LYS A 130 -11.42 -6.01 -3.62
C LYS A 130 -11.05 -5.62 -2.20
N TRP A 131 -10.20 -6.39 -1.54
CA TRP A 131 -9.82 -6.19 -0.15
C TRP A 131 -8.50 -6.90 0.16
N ASP A 132 -7.74 -6.36 1.10
CA ASP A 132 -6.47 -6.94 1.56
C ASP A 132 -6.64 -7.60 2.93
N ILE A 133 -7.46 -6.98 3.80
CA ILE A 133 -7.73 -7.49 5.16
C ILE A 133 -9.23 -7.55 5.48
N MET A 134 -9.58 -8.45 6.39
CA MET A 134 -10.91 -8.55 6.98
C MET A 134 -10.85 -8.46 8.51
N ILE A 135 -11.55 -7.49 9.07
CA ILE A 135 -11.63 -7.21 10.50
C ILE A 135 -12.90 -7.84 11.07
N ASN A 136 -12.79 -8.50 12.23
CA ASN A 136 -13.88 -9.15 12.96
C ASN A 136 -14.71 -10.13 12.09
N GLY A 137 -14.10 -10.68 11.03
CA GLY A 137 -14.73 -11.64 10.13
C GLY A 137 -15.77 -11.09 9.15
N HIS A 138 -15.98 -9.77 9.08
CA HIS A 138 -17.02 -9.20 8.19
C HIS A 138 -16.69 -7.83 7.56
N ILE A 139 -15.77 -7.04 8.13
CA ILE A 139 -15.41 -5.73 7.58
C ILE A 139 -14.21 -5.92 6.65
N ARG A 140 -14.40 -5.79 5.34
CA ARG A 140 -13.35 -5.96 4.33
C ARG A 140 -12.80 -4.61 3.92
N LEU A 141 -11.47 -4.47 3.91
CA LEU A 141 -10.78 -3.21 3.61
C LEU A 141 -9.57 -3.46 2.70
N ASP A 142 -9.37 -2.59 1.72
CA ASP A 142 -8.13 -2.42 0.94
C ASP A 142 -7.24 -1.39 1.66
N ILE A 143 -6.00 -1.75 1.94
CA ILE A 143 -5.05 -0.92 2.70
C ILE A 143 -4.30 -0.02 1.72
N LYS A 144 -4.30 1.27 2.01
CA LYS A 144 -3.64 2.26 1.15
C LYS A 144 -2.76 3.22 1.92
N GLY A 145 -1.44 3.03 1.79
CA GLY A 145 -0.47 4.00 2.24
C GLY A 145 -0.49 5.27 1.39
N THR A 146 -0.85 6.41 1.99
CA THR A 146 -0.97 7.72 1.33
C THR A 146 -0.20 8.81 2.09
N VAL A 147 -0.21 10.04 1.55
CA VAL A 147 0.34 11.26 2.18
C VAL A 147 -0.73 12.35 2.21
N ILE A 148 -0.53 13.39 3.02
CA ILE A 148 -1.45 14.54 3.02
C ILE A 148 -1.41 15.23 1.64
N PRO A 149 -2.56 15.38 0.95
CA PRO A 149 -2.60 16.05 -0.34
C PRO A 149 -2.10 17.49 -0.23
N LYS A 150 -1.47 17.99 -1.31
CA LYS A 150 -0.92 19.35 -1.34
C LYS A 150 -1.94 20.42 -0.92
N ALA A 151 -3.21 20.25 -1.29
CA ALA A 151 -4.30 21.14 -0.94
C ALA A 151 -4.50 21.31 0.59
N PHE A 152 -4.17 20.29 1.39
CA PHE A 152 -4.40 20.28 2.84
C PHE A 152 -3.11 20.47 3.65
N ARG A 153 -1.94 20.64 3.02
CA ARG A 153 -0.66 20.70 3.74
C ARG A 153 -0.56 21.89 4.70
N ASN A 154 -1.07 23.04 4.31
CA ASN A 154 -1.05 24.24 5.16
C ASN A 154 -2.02 24.15 6.34
N GLU A 155 -3.04 23.29 6.23
CA GLU A 155 -4.08 23.09 7.24
C GLU A 155 -4.02 21.67 7.82
N TYR A 156 -2.84 21.04 7.80
CA TYR A 156 -2.70 19.62 8.12
C TYR A 156 -3.26 19.25 9.51
N ARG A 157 -3.14 20.15 10.50
CA ARG A 157 -3.70 19.94 11.84
C ARG A 157 -5.23 19.85 11.82
N LYS A 158 -5.87 20.79 11.11
CA LYS A 158 -7.33 20.84 10.98
C LYS A 158 -7.89 19.58 10.33
N VAL A 159 -7.22 19.04 9.30
CA VAL A 159 -7.67 17.81 8.63
C VAL A 159 -7.28 16.53 9.37
N ILE A 160 -6.36 16.58 10.33
CA ILE A 160 -6.12 15.46 11.24
C ILE A 160 -7.18 15.46 12.34
N ASP A 161 -7.50 16.62 12.91
CA ASP A 161 -8.51 16.77 13.97
C ASP A 161 -9.93 16.51 13.43
N ASN A 162 -10.19 16.88 12.16
CA ASN A 162 -11.43 16.60 11.46
C ASN A 162 -11.15 15.97 10.07
N PRO A 163 -11.07 14.63 9.98
CA PRO A 163 -10.60 13.95 8.77
C PRO A 163 -11.64 13.79 7.67
N GLU A 164 -12.90 14.24 7.84
CA GLU A 164 -13.96 14.02 6.86
C GLU A 164 -13.60 14.56 5.46
N GLU A 165 -13.06 15.78 5.41
CA GLU A 165 -12.72 16.45 4.15
C GLU A 165 -11.58 15.75 3.42
N ILE A 166 -10.54 15.33 4.15
CA ILE A 166 -9.39 14.63 3.56
C ILE A 166 -9.74 13.18 3.16
N ILE A 167 -10.61 12.50 3.92
CA ILE A 167 -11.15 11.18 3.54
C ILE A 167 -11.91 11.31 2.22
N ARG A 168 -12.84 12.27 2.13
CA ARG A 168 -13.63 12.53 0.93
C ARG A 168 -12.72 12.81 -0.27
N PHE A 169 -11.72 13.68 -0.08
CA PHE A 169 -10.74 13.95 -1.12
C PHE A 169 -10.03 12.68 -1.60
N TYR A 170 -9.62 11.79 -0.69
CA TYR A 170 -8.98 10.54 -1.07
C TYR A 170 -9.89 9.61 -1.87
N TYR A 171 -11.19 9.59 -1.61
CA TYR A 171 -12.16 8.81 -2.39
C TYR A 171 -12.46 9.43 -3.75
N GLU A 172 -12.57 10.75 -3.83
CA GLU A 172 -12.84 11.47 -5.09
C GLU A 172 -11.65 11.45 -6.05
N ASN A 173 -10.42 11.52 -5.51
CA ASN A 173 -9.19 11.62 -6.29
C ASN A 173 -8.49 10.26 -6.46
N GLN A 174 -9.21 9.15 -6.30
CA GLN A 174 -8.65 7.84 -6.60
C GLN A 174 -8.41 7.70 -8.10
N SER A 175 -7.32 7.00 -8.45
CA SER A 175 -7.07 6.59 -9.84
C SER A 175 -8.29 5.82 -10.37
N GLN A 176 -8.99 6.38 -11.35
CA GLN A 176 -10.22 5.83 -11.96
C GLN A 176 -9.98 4.58 -12.84
N GLY A 177 -9.03 3.72 -12.50
CA GLY A 177 -8.72 2.55 -13.30
C GLY A 177 -9.80 1.47 -13.15
N ILE A 178 -10.53 1.15 -14.25
CA ILE A 178 -11.39 -0.03 -14.55
C ILE A 178 -12.45 -0.44 -13.50
N ARG A 179 -12.36 -0.01 -12.25
CA ARG A 179 -13.22 -0.42 -11.14
C ARG A 179 -14.23 0.70 -10.92
N TYR A 180 -15.41 0.53 -11.51
CA TYR A 180 -16.58 1.35 -11.21
C TYR A 180 -17.15 1.07 -9.80
N ASP A 181 -16.62 0.06 -9.09
CA ASP A 181 -16.96 -0.22 -7.70
C ASP A 181 -16.12 0.64 -6.74
N MET A 182 -16.80 1.43 -5.92
CA MET A 182 -16.20 2.03 -4.73
C MET A 182 -15.72 0.90 -3.81
N GLN A 183 -14.41 0.84 -3.58
CA GLN A 183 -13.79 -0.11 -2.65
C GLN A 183 -13.63 0.56 -1.30
N ASP A 184 -14.01 -0.14 -0.23
CA ASP A 184 -13.78 0.33 1.14
C ASP A 184 -12.28 0.31 1.42
N ARG A 185 -11.69 1.49 1.63
CA ARG A 185 -10.25 1.66 1.84
C ARG A 185 -9.92 2.18 3.22
N LEU A 186 -8.91 1.56 3.83
CA LEU A 186 -8.24 2.07 5.01
C LEU A 186 -6.98 2.84 4.59
N PHE A 187 -6.99 4.16 4.81
CA PHE A 187 -5.86 5.01 4.46
C PHE A 187 -4.86 5.12 5.62
N ILE A 188 -3.61 4.75 5.38
CA ILE A 188 -2.50 5.05 6.28
C ILE A 188 -1.84 6.34 5.80
N VAL A 189 -2.10 7.44 6.51
CA VAL A 189 -1.60 8.77 6.13
C VAL A 189 -0.24 9.01 6.77
N HIS A 190 0.81 9.07 5.94
CA HIS A 190 2.16 9.37 6.39
C HIS A 190 2.42 10.87 6.27
N HIS A 191 2.75 11.52 7.39
CA HIS A 191 2.97 12.96 7.44
C HIS A 191 4.10 13.33 8.39
N SER A 192 4.96 14.26 7.97
CA SER A 192 5.89 14.96 8.84
C SER A 192 5.57 16.44 8.85
N ALA A 193 5.34 17.01 10.03
CA ALA A 193 5.18 18.45 10.20
C ALA A 193 6.50 19.22 10.02
N ALA A 194 7.65 18.53 10.09
CA ALA A 194 8.97 19.15 10.04
C ALA A 194 9.59 19.15 8.63
N ASP A 195 9.42 18.05 7.89
CA ASP A 195 10.11 17.86 6.61
C ASP A 195 9.37 16.85 5.71
N GLU A 196 8.83 17.34 4.59
CA GLU A 196 8.17 16.52 3.56
C GLU A 196 9.10 15.44 2.98
N GLY A 197 10.42 15.67 2.99
CA GLY A 197 11.43 14.70 2.59
C GLY A 197 11.39 13.39 3.37
N ARG A 198 10.76 13.39 4.56
CA ARG A 198 10.64 12.22 5.43
C ARG A 198 9.48 11.31 5.06
N GLU A 199 8.62 11.67 4.09
CA GLU A 199 7.44 10.88 3.71
C GLU A 199 7.78 9.41 3.39
N LEU A 200 8.85 9.15 2.63
CA LEU A 200 9.28 7.79 2.30
C LEU A 200 9.81 7.05 3.53
N LEU A 201 10.58 7.72 4.37
CA LEU A 201 11.09 7.11 5.60
C LEU A 201 9.96 6.72 6.55
N LEU A 202 8.94 7.58 6.68
CA LEU A 202 7.79 7.31 7.54
C LEU A 202 7.00 6.07 7.08
N ARG A 203 6.98 5.78 5.77
CA ARG A 203 6.32 4.59 5.19
C ARG A 203 7.00 3.26 5.51
N CYS A 204 8.22 3.28 6.02
CA CYS A 204 8.97 2.07 6.37
C CYS A 204 9.55 2.10 7.79
N ALA A 205 9.26 3.16 8.55
CA ALA A 205 9.74 3.35 9.91
C ALA A 205 8.60 3.22 10.93
N TRP A 206 7.88 2.10 10.88
CA TRP A 206 6.73 1.80 11.76
C TRP A 206 7.03 1.89 13.26
N GLU A 207 8.31 1.78 13.65
CA GLU A 207 8.80 1.92 15.03
C GLU A 207 8.85 3.38 15.53
N LYS A 208 8.81 4.37 14.63
CA LYS A 208 8.92 5.79 15.00
C LYS A 208 7.54 6.29 15.46
N LYS A 209 7.44 6.56 16.76
CA LYS A 209 6.31 7.25 17.40
C LYS A 209 6.45 8.76 17.26
#